data_AF-A0A167MJK7-F1
#
_entry.id   AF-A0A167MJK7-F1
#
_cell.length_a   1.000
_cell.length_b   1.000
_cell.length_c   1.000
_cell.angle_alpha   90.00
_cell.angle_beta   90.00
_cell.angle_gamma   90.00
#
_symmetry.space_group_name_H-M   'P 1'
#
loop_
_entity.id
_entity.type
_entity.pdbx_description
1 polymer ?
#
loop_
_entity_poly.entity_id
_entity_poly.type
_entity_poly.pdbx_seq_one_letter_code
_entity_poly.pdbx_strand_id
1 'polypeptide(L)'
;MFAKSSRFLNLKKFACQIRSKVSLTAMDASNSSPIKRPTPILILETNAPKGWSAEWQNRLSQLGYMSTVAHLSITDKHLGPDERLNMYYKELSDCTKSLSFFPPLFIGHDYESWRVCQKYVSNKPVSGLVLLEPKHSTKTDLPSSEFEPRFPIALVSSLPNSTPPAFLEGWIDHETVNEDNEMFKRMITWMDDVGM
;
A
#
# COMPACT_ATOMS: atom_id res chain seq x y z
N MET A 1 42.24 -52.88 -16.33
CA MET A 1 41.01 -53.14 -15.56
C MET A 1 40.68 -51.90 -14.74
N PHE A 2 39.43 -51.43 -14.89
CA PHE A 2 38.68 -50.46 -14.08
C PHE A 2 39.15 -49.00 -13.91
N ALA A 3 38.43 -48.17 -14.65
CA ALA A 3 38.00 -46.78 -14.43
C ALA A 3 37.94 -46.27 -12.97
N LYS A 4 38.16 -44.95 -12.80
CA LYS A 4 37.05 -44.02 -12.47
C LYS A 4 37.43 -42.53 -12.61
N SER A 5 36.70 -41.91 -13.53
CA SER A 5 36.21 -40.54 -13.56
C SER A 5 36.19 -39.80 -12.21
N SER A 6 36.69 -38.56 -12.20
CA SER A 6 36.21 -37.51 -11.30
C SER A 6 36.16 -36.20 -12.07
N ARG A 7 35.02 -35.99 -12.76
CA ARG A 7 34.62 -34.67 -13.24
C ARG A 7 34.28 -33.83 -12.01
N PHE A 8 35.07 -32.79 -11.77
CA PHE A 8 34.65 -31.68 -10.91
C PHE A 8 33.47 -30.98 -11.59
N LEU A 9 32.25 -31.31 -11.16
CA LEU A 9 31.07 -30.50 -11.44
C LEU A 9 31.18 -29.24 -10.59
N ASN A 10 31.62 -28.18 -11.25
CA ASN A 10 31.55 -26.82 -10.76
C ASN A 10 30.05 -26.43 -10.72
N LEU A 11 29.40 -26.71 -9.59
CA LEU A 11 28.05 -26.24 -9.28
C LEU A 11 28.12 -24.72 -9.16
N LYS A 12 28.00 -24.03 -10.30
CA LYS A 12 27.58 -22.64 -10.33
C LYS A 12 26.21 -22.62 -9.63
N LYS A 13 26.19 -22.16 -8.38
CA LYS A 13 24.97 -21.66 -7.74
C LYS A 13 24.38 -20.64 -8.70
N PHE A 14 23.33 -21.03 -9.41
CA PHE A 14 22.45 -20.06 -10.04
C PHE A 14 21.84 -19.29 -8.88
N ALA A 15 22.38 -18.10 -8.61
CA ALA A 15 21.66 -17.11 -7.83
C ALA A 15 20.36 -16.86 -8.60
N CYS A 16 19.25 -17.41 -8.10
CA CYS A 16 17.92 -16.95 -8.52
C CYS A 16 17.89 -15.46 -8.18
N GLN A 17 18.07 -14.61 -9.18
CA GLN A 17 17.93 -13.17 -9.00
C GLN A 17 16.46 -12.91 -8.76
N ILE A 18 16.07 -12.90 -7.49
CA ILE A 18 14.76 -12.41 -7.06
C ILE A 18 14.65 -10.96 -7.56
N ARG A 19 13.76 -10.73 -8.51
CA ARG A 19 13.44 -9.39 -9.03
C ARG A 19 12.12 -8.94 -8.42
N SER A 20 12.21 -8.28 -7.28
CA SER A 20 11.17 -7.36 -6.83
C SER A 20 11.34 -6.04 -7.60
N LYS A 21 10.22 -5.45 -8.02
CA LYS A 21 10.19 -4.12 -8.62
C LYS A 21 9.08 -3.32 -7.94
N VAL A 22 9.47 -2.47 -7.01
CA VAL A 22 8.68 -1.29 -6.64
C VAL A 22 8.93 -0.19 -7.67
N SER A 23 7.89 0.19 -8.42
CA SER A 23 7.93 1.39 -9.26
C SER A 23 7.16 2.52 -8.60
N LEU A 24 7.74 3.71 -8.62
CA LEU A 24 7.13 4.92 -8.08
C LEU A 24 6.67 5.83 -9.21
N THR A 25 5.45 6.33 -9.11
CA THR A 25 4.91 7.36 -10.00
C THR A 25 4.43 8.53 -9.15
N ALA A 26 5.18 9.63 -9.13
CA ALA A 26 4.81 10.84 -8.41
C ALA A 26 3.94 11.75 -9.27
N MET A 27 3.00 12.44 -8.63
CA MET A 27 2.19 13.49 -9.20
C MET A 27 2.09 14.66 -8.21
N ASP A 28 2.51 15.83 -8.68
CA ASP A 28 2.41 17.06 -7.90
C ASP A 28 0.98 17.59 -7.88
N ALA A 29 0.69 18.40 -6.86
CA ALA A 29 -0.55 19.16 -6.78
C ALA A 29 -0.71 20.08 -8.01
N SER A 30 -1.90 20.12 -8.62
CA SER A 30 -2.18 20.96 -9.78
C SER A 30 -1.91 22.44 -9.49
N ASN A 31 -1.26 23.15 -10.42
CA ASN A 31 -1.05 24.59 -10.32
C ASN A 31 -2.35 25.40 -10.31
N SER A 32 -3.45 24.81 -10.76
CA SER A 32 -4.78 25.43 -10.71
C SER A 32 -5.52 25.22 -9.39
N SER A 33 -4.96 24.43 -8.47
CA SER A 33 -5.62 24.17 -7.18
C SER A 33 -5.50 25.41 -6.27
N PRO A 34 -6.59 25.88 -5.65
CA PRO A 34 -6.57 27.08 -4.80
C PRO A 34 -5.77 26.88 -3.51
N ILE A 35 -5.60 25.64 -3.06
CA ILE A 35 -4.91 25.28 -1.82
C ILE A 35 -3.84 24.23 -2.16
N LYS A 36 -2.66 24.34 -1.57
CA LYS A 36 -1.64 23.28 -1.61
C LYS A 36 -1.59 22.64 -0.25
N ARG A 37 -1.97 21.37 -0.17
CA ARG A 37 -2.03 20.63 1.09
C ARG A 37 -0.65 20.03 1.41
N PRO A 38 -0.15 20.18 2.65
CA PRO A 38 1.21 19.79 3.01
C PRO A 38 1.38 18.27 3.14
N THR A 39 0.30 17.54 3.43
CA THR A 39 0.32 16.10 3.67
C THR A 39 0.54 15.34 2.37
N PRO A 40 1.66 14.62 2.19
CA PRO A 40 1.88 13.82 1.00
C PRO A 40 1.06 12.53 1.08
N ILE A 41 0.52 12.11 -0.06
CA ILE A 41 -0.28 10.88 -0.16
C ILE A 41 0.55 9.78 -0.81
N LEU A 42 0.63 8.62 -0.18
CA LEU A 42 1.26 7.42 -0.75
C LEU A 42 0.20 6.35 -1.02
N ILE A 43 -0.04 6.08 -2.30
CA ILE A 43 -0.97 5.05 -2.75
C ILE A 43 -0.18 3.77 -2.99
N LEU A 44 -0.56 2.70 -2.32
CA LEU A 44 0.04 1.37 -2.46
C LEU A 44 -0.89 0.50 -3.30
N GLU A 45 -0.35 -0.02 -4.40
CA GLU A 45 -1.07 -0.92 -5.29
C GLU A 45 -0.25 -2.18 -5.54
N THR A 46 -0.88 -3.36 -5.46
CA THR A 46 -0.28 -4.61 -5.91
C THR A 46 -1.06 -5.16 -7.12
N ASN A 47 -2.39 -5.16 -7.02
CA ASN A 47 -3.32 -5.72 -8.01
C ASN A 47 -4.47 -4.74 -8.31
N ALA A 48 -4.16 -3.44 -8.43
CA ALA A 48 -5.17 -2.44 -8.76
C ALA A 48 -5.62 -2.55 -10.23
N PRO A 49 -6.89 -2.22 -10.55
CA PRO A 49 -7.36 -2.10 -11.92
C PRO A 49 -6.53 -1.09 -12.72
N LYS A 50 -6.29 -1.38 -14.00
CA LYS A 50 -5.49 -0.50 -14.87
C LYS A 50 -6.10 0.91 -14.91
N GLY A 51 -5.29 1.91 -14.55
CA GLY A 51 -5.67 3.33 -14.58
C GLY A 51 -6.35 3.84 -13.31
N TRP A 52 -6.69 2.96 -12.35
CA TRP A 52 -7.32 3.36 -11.08
C TRP A 52 -6.46 4.37 -10.30
N SER A 53 -5.18 4.06 -10.10
CA SER A 53 -4.26 4.93 -9.37
C SER A 53 -4.00 6.24 -10.10
N ALA A 54 -3.91 6.23 -11.43
CA ALA A 54 -3.76 7.46 -12.23
C ALA A 54 -4.98 8.38 -12.11
N GLU A 55 -6.19 7.82 -12.09
CA GLU A 55 -7.42 8.57 -11.85
C GLU A 55 -7.42 9.21 -10.45
N TRP A 56 -7.06 8.43 -9.43
CA TRP A 56 -6.96 8.91 -8.05
C TRP A 56 -5.93 10.01 -7.89
N GLN A 57 -4.74 9.85 -8.45
CA GLN A 57 -3.70 10.89 -8.43
C GLN A 57 -4.21 12.18 -9.10
N ASN A 58 -4.89 12.08 -10.24
CA ASN A 58 -5.42 13.27 -10.92
C ASN A 58 -6.45 14.01 -10.06
N ARG A 59 -7.37 13.28 -9.41
CA ARG A 59 -8.37 13.87 -8.51
C ARG A 59 -7.71 14.52 -7.28
N LEU A 60 -6.72 13.85 -6.68
CA LEU A 60 -5.95 14.37 -5.54
C LEU A 60 -5.16 15.63 -5.92
N SER A 61 -4.55 15.63 -7.11
CA SER A 61 -3.82 16.78 -7.67
C SER A 61 -4.73 18.01 -7.81
N GLN A 62 -5.97 17.82 -8.29
CA GLN A 62 -6.95 18.90 -8.38
C GLN A 62 -7.33 19.47 -7.01
N LEU A 63 -7.37 18.61 -5.97
CA LEU A 63 -7.63 19.00 -4.58
C LEU A 63 -6.40 19.58 -3.85
N GLY A 64 -5.25 19.65 -4.52
CA GLY A 64 -4.06 20.31 -3.97
C GLY A 64 -3.08 19.39 -3.26
N TYR A 65 -3.29 18.08 -3.32
CA TYR A 65 -2.40 17.09 -2.73
C TYR A 65 -1.29 16.68 -3.70
N MET A 66 -0.08 16.48 -3.15
CA MET A 66 0.97 15.72 -3.80
C MET A 66 0.75 14.22 -3.53
N SER A 67 0.83 13.39 -4.56
CA SER A 67 0.61 11.95 -4.42
C SER A 67 1.71 11.14 -5.09
N THR A 68 2.08 10.01 -4.50
CA THR A 68 3.00 9.03 -5.08
C THR A 68 2.32 7.67 -5.10
N VAL A 69 2.35 6.99 -6.25
CA VAL A 69 1.88 5.61 -6.37
C VAL A 69 3.10 4.69 -6.27
N ALA A 70 3.07 3.76 -5.33
CA ALA A 70 4.02 2.68 -5.20
C ALA A 70 3.38 1.39 -5.73
N HIS A 71 3.73 1.04 -6.96
CA HIS A 71 3.32 -0.22 -7.58
C HIS A 71 4.25 -1.33 -7.15
N LEU A 72 3.72 -2.28 -6.38
CA LEU A 72 4.43 -3.39 -5.78
C LEU A 72 4.26 -4.64 -6.65
N SER A 73 5.29 -5.02 -7.39
CA SER A 73 5.28 -6.24 -8.21
C SER A 73 6.44 -7.17 -7.85
N ILE A 74 6.12 -8.41 -7.50
CA ILE A 74 7.11 -9.50 -7.35
C ILE A 74 6.85 -10.53 -8.43
N THR A 75 7.84 -10.73 -9.29
CA THR A 75 7.76 -11.69 -10.41
C THR A 75 8.07 -13.12 -9.96
N ASP A 76 8.69 -13.29 -8.79
CA ASP A 76 9.07 -14.59 -8.28
C ASP A 76 7.91 -15.25 -7.51
N LYS A 77 7.32 -16.27 -8.14
CA LYS A 77 6.19 -17.03 -7.62
C LYS A 77 6.60 -18.04 -6.53
N HIS A 78 7.89 -18.28 -6.34
CA HIS A 78 8.38 -19.24 -5.35
C HIS A 78 8.52 -18.66 -3.94
N LEU A 79 8.39 -17.34 -3.79
CA LEU A 79 8.52 -16.67 -2.51
C LEU A 79 7.26 -16.81 -1.68
N GLY A 80 7.46 -17.18 -0.42
CA GLY A 80 6.40 -17.29 0.57
C GLY A 80 5.74 -15.93 0.86
N PRO A 81 4.51 -15.91 1.40
CA PRO A 81 3.80 -14.66 1.71
C PRO A 81 4.59 -13.69 2.61
N ASP A 82 5.34 -14.20 3.58
CA ASP A 82 6.10 -13.37 4.53
C ASP A 82 7.41 -12.85 3.95
N GLU A 83 8.09 -13.65 3.12
CA GLU A 83 9.26 -13.21 2.37
C GLU A 83 8.88 -12.09 1.40
N ARG A 84 7.75 -12.25 0.72
CA ARG A 84 7.16 -11.24 -0.17
C ARG A 84 6.88 -9.93 0.57
N LEU A 85 6.19 -10.01 1.71
CA LEU A 85 5.88 -8.86 2.56
C LEU A 85 7.16 -8.14 3.02
N ASN A 86 8.18 -8.89 3.46
CA ASN A 86 9.44 -8.31 3.92
C ASN A 86 10.20 -7.60 2.78
N MET A 87 10.18 -8.14 1.56
CA MET A 87 10.78 -7.45 0.41
C MET A 87 10.02 -6.18 0.04
N TYR A 88 8.69 -6.23 -0.03
CA TYR A 88 7.89 -5.03 -0.29
C TYR A 88 8.14 -3.95 0.77
N TYR A 89 8.14 -4.32 2.05
CA TYR A 89 8.44 -3.40 3.14
C TYR A 89 9.83 -2.79 3.00
N LYS A 90 10.86 -3.59 2.66
CA LYS A 90 12.24 -3.10 2.49
C LYS A 90 12.34 -2.11 1.34
N GLU A 91 11.84 -2.46 0.16
CA GLU A 91 11.90 -1.57 -1.01
C GLU A 91 11.08 -0.30 -0.81
N LEU A 92 9.85 -0.42 -0.28
CA LEU A 92 9.03 0.73 0.05
C LEU A 92 9.73 1.63 1.09
N SER A 93 10.38 1.01 2.08
CA SER A 93 11.14 1.73 3.10
C SER A 93 12.32 2.49 2.56
N ASP A 94 13.00 1.96 1.54
CA ASP A 94 14.11 2.64 0.89
C ASP A 94 13.62 3.78 -0.01
N CYS A 95 12.54 3.55 -0.76
CA CYS A 95 11.87 4.55 -1.61
C CYS A 95 11.30 5.73 -0.82
N THR A 96 10.77 5.48 0.38
CA THR A 96 10.15 6.52 1.23
C THR A 96 11.16 7.35 2.00
N LYS A 97 12.40 6.91 2.18
CA LYS A 97 13.46 7.72 2.83
C LYS A 97 13.74 9.02 2.07
N SER A 98 13.57 9.02 0.75
CA SER A 98 13.74 10.19 -0.10
C SER A 98 12.48 11.05 -0.23
N LEU A 99 11.35 10.60 0.30
CA LEU A 99 10.06 11.29 0.16
C LEU A 99 9.76 12.12 1.41
N SER A 100 9.69 13.43 1.22
CA SER A 100 9.02 14.42 2.09
C SER A 100 9.65 14.70 3.48
N PHE A 101 9.44 15.92 3.97
CA PHE A 101 9.70 16.34 5.35
C PHE A 101 8.58 15.95 6.32
N PHE A 102 7.37 15.67 5.82
CA PHE A 102 6.19 15.30 6.59
C PHE A 102 5.85 13.81 6.42
N PRO A 103 5.38 13.13 7.49
CA PRO A 103 4.87 11.77 7.39
C PRO A 103 3.73 11.67 6.36
N PRO A 104 3.76 10.71 5.44
CA PRO A 104 2.69 10.54 4.46
C PRO A 104 1.41 9.97 5.05
N LEU A 105 0.29 10.24 4.40
CA LEU A 105 -0.93 9.43 4.52
C LEU A 105 -0.82 8.24 3.57
N PHE A 106 -1.08 7.04 4.07
CA PHE A 106 -1.04 5.80 3.28
C PHE A 106 -2.45 5.42 2.80
N ILE A 107 -2.56 5.01 1.54
CA ILE A 107 -3.79 4.44 0.96
C ILE A 107 -3.46 3.05 0.44
N GLY A 108 -4.04 2.00 1.02
CA GLY A 108 -3.96 0.63 0.52
C GLY A 108 -5.25 0.24 -0.19
N HIS A 109 -5.16 -0.14 -1.48
CA HIS A 109 -6.33 -0.48 -2.29
C HIS A 109 -6.74 -1.96 -2.25
N ASP A 110 -5.80 -2.85 -1.96
CA ASP A 110 -6.01 -4.29 -1.97
C ASP A 110 -5.41 -4.96 -0.73
N TYR A 111 -5.84 -6.18 -0.45
CA TYR A 111 -5.44 -6.88 0.76
C TYR A 111 -3.91 -7.05 0.92
N GLU A 112 -3.16 -7.27 -0.17
CA GLU A 112 -1.70 -7.35 -0.10
C GLU A 112 -1.09 -5.98 0.22
N SER A 113 -1.61 -4.90 -0.38
CA SER A 113 -1.22 -3.53 -0.04
C SER A 113 -1.56 -3.19 1.42
N TRP A 114 -2.67 -3.70 1.97
CA TRP A 114 -3.04 -3.53 3.37
C TRP A 114 -2.01 -4.17 4.30
N ARG A 115 -1.55 -5.39 4.00
CA ARG A 115 -0.48 -6.05 4.77
C ARG A 115 0.81 -5.23 4.75
N VAL A 116 1.16 -4.67 3.59
CA VAL A 116 2.34 -3.80 3.45
C VAL A 116 2.16 -2.50 4.24
N CYS A 117 0.99 -1.86 4.17
CA CYS A 117 0.64 -0.69 4.98
C CYS A 117 0.81 -0.99 6.47
N GLN A 118 0.15 -2.04 6.97
CA GLN A 118 0.20 -2.43 8.38
C GLN A 118 1.64 -2.70 8.83
N LYS A 119 2.42 -3.45 8.03
CA LYS A 119 3.83 -3.70 8.32
C LYS A 119 4.62 -2.38 8.37
N TYR A 120 4.35 -1.45 7.47
CA TYR A 120 5.03 -0.16 7.42
C TYR A 120 4.71 0.70 8.64
N VAL A 121 3.43 0.92 8.93
CA VAL A 121 2.99 1.80 10.02
C VAL A 121 3.34 1.25 11.40
N SER A 122 3.49 -0.07 11.52
CA SER A 122 4.00 -0.71 12.75
C SER A 122 5.47 -0.33 13.05
N ASN A 123 6.22 0.14 12.05
CA ASN A 123 7.66 0.42 12.15
C ASN A 123 8.01 1.89 11.93
N LYS A 124 7.10 2.69 11.36
CA LYS A 124 7.36 4.07 10.94
C LYS A 124 6.12 4.94 11.13
N PRO A 125 6.29 6.22 11.53
CA PRO A 125 5.17 7.14 11.67
C PRO A 125 4.55 7.48 10.31
N VAL A 126 3.24 7.62 10.30
CA VAL A 126 2.43 8.12 9.18
C VAL A 126 1.44 9.16 9.69
N SER A 127 0.96 10.03 8.80
CA SER A 127 -0.08 11.00 9.16
C SER A 127 -1.46 10.35 9.27
N GLY A 128 -1.70 9.29 8.50
CA GLY A 128 -2.92 8.51 8.54
C GLY A 128 -2.85 7.27 7.67
N LEU A 129 -3.83 6.39 7.82
CA LEU A 129 -3.93 5.16 7.03
C LEU A 129 -5.37 4.97 6.54
N VAL A 130 -5.53 4.81 5.23
CA VAL A 130 -6.80 4.48 4.59
C VAL A 130 -6.70 3.10 3.96
N LEU A 131 -7.60 2.21 4.34
CA LEU A 131 -7.78 0.89 3.76
C LEU A 131 -9.03 0.93 2.87
N LEU A 132 -8.86 0.76 1.56
CA LEU A 132 -9.96 0.70 0.61
C LEU A 132 -10.24 -0.76 0.28
N GLU A 133 -11.46 -1.22 0.51
CA GLU A 133 -11.81 -2.61 0.26
C GLU A 133 -12.38 -2.80 -1.15
N PRO A 134 -11.74 -3.60 -2.02
CA PRO A 134 -12.22 -3.79 -3.37
C PRO A 134 -13.47 -4.69 -3.39
N LYS A 135 -14.39 -4.40 -4.33
CA LYS A 135 -15.68 -5.11 -4.54
C LYS A 135 -15.63 -6.63 -4.63
N HIS A 136 -14.46 -7.21 -4.90
CA HIS A 136 -14.27 -8.65 -5.12
C HIS A 136 -13.37 -9.31 -4.07
N SER A 137 -13.14 -8.67 -2.92
CA SER A 137 -12.42 -9.30 -1.82
C SER A 137 -13.27 -10.39 -1.17
N THR A 138 -12.73 -11.60 -1.08
CA THR A 138 -13.38 -12.75 -0.41
C THR A 138 -12.73 -13.11 0.92
N LYS A 139 -11.76 -12.31 1.39
CA LYS A 139 -10.99 -12.60 2.60
C LYS A 139 -10.87 -11.37 3.48
N THR A 140 -11.40 -11.49 4.70
CA THR A 140 -11.28 -10.49 5.78
C THR A 140 -10.21 -10.87 6.81
N ASP A 141 -9.64 -12.07 6.75
CA ASP A 141 -8.64 -12.54 7.72
C ASP A 141 -7.25 -11.93 7.43
N LEU A 142 -7.07 -10.62 7.65
CA LEU A 142 -5.74 -9.99 7.64
C LEU A 142 -4.89 -10.55 8.78
N PRO A 143 -3.69 -11.12 8.51
CA PRO A 143 -2.77 -11.46 9.58
C PRO A 143 -2.37 -10.18 10.31
N SER A 144 -2.58 -10.15 11.62
CA SER A 144 -2.33 -8.99 12.46
C SER A 144 -0.83 -8.69 12.51
N SER A 145 -0.41 -7.60 11.85
CA SER A 145 0.71 -6.84 12.41
C SER A 145 0.10 -5.96 13.48
N GLU A 146 0.06 -6.45 14.71
CA GLU A 146 -0.51 -5.70 15.84
C GLU A 146 0.36 -4.47 16.09
N PHE A 147 -0.27 -3.30 16.00
CA PHE A 147 0.32 -2.03 16.40
C PHE A 147 -0.73 -1.24 17.17
N GLU A 148 -0.28 -0.37 18.07
CA GLU A 148 -1.15 0.58 18.77
C GLU A 148 -1.34 1.80 17.85
N PRO A 149 -2.56 2.08 17.34
CA PRO A 149 -2.81 3.21 16.47
C PRO A 149 -2.55 4.53 17.19
N ARG A 150 -1.61 5.33 16.67
CA ARG A 150 -1.32 6.70 17.17
C ARG A 150 -1.63 7.78 16.14
N PHE A 151 -2.35 7.40 15.09
CA PHE A 151 -2.72 8.22 13.95
C PHE A 151 -4.11 7.80 13.47
N PRO A 152 -4.86 8.67 12.78
CA PRO A 152 -6.18 8.33 12.25
C PRO A 152 -6.14 7.18 11.24
N ILE A 153 -7.12 6.26 11.35
CA ILE A 153 -7.26 5.12 10.43
C ILE A 153 -8.70 5.07 9.92
N ALA A 154 -8.87 4.89 8.61
CA ALA A 154 -10.16 4.61 7.99
C ALA A 154 -10.16 3.30 7.21
N LEU A 155 -11.29 2.59 7.27
CA LEU A 155 -11.68 1.53 6.34
C LEU A 155 -12.85 2.05 5.52
N VAL A 156 -12.68 2.15 4.20
CA VAL A 156 -13.75 2.48 3.27
C VAL A 156 -14.06 1.25 2.44
N SER A 157 -15.24 0.66 2.65
CA SER A 157 -15.64 -0.58 2.01
C SER A 157 -16.84 -0.42 1.10
N SER A 158 -16.85 -1.18 0.00
CA SER A 158 -18.02 -1.35 -0.86
C SER A 158 -18.87 -2.57 -0.50
N LEU A 159 -18.44 -3.36 0.48
CA LEU A 159 -19.09 -4.59 0.91
C LEU A 159 -20.02 -4.33 2.10
N PRO A 160 -21.29 -4.79 2.03
CA PRO A 160 -22.27 -4.54 3.10
C PRO A 160 -21.93 -5.23 4.43
N ASN A 161 -21.12 -6.30 4.38
CA ASN A 161 -20.69 -7.06 5.56
C ASN A 161 -19.18 -6.91 5.82
N SER A 162 -18.58 -5.82 5.35
CA SER A 162 -17.20 -5.52 5.70
C SER A 162 -17.06 -5.39 7.21
N THR A 163 -15.99 -5.94 7.74
CA THR A 163 -15.65 -5.80 9.15
C THR A 163 -14.21 -5.32 9.23
N PRO A 164 -13.92 -4.34 10.11
CA PRO A 164 -12.55 -3.95 10.34
C PRO A 164 -11.75 -5.13 10.90
N PRO A 165 -10.42 -5.14 10.70
CA PRO A 165 -9.55 -6.09 11.40
C PRO A 165 -9.78 -5.99 12.90
N ALA A 166 -9.96 -7.13 13.58
CA ALA A 166 -10.35 -7.17 15.00
C ALA A 166 -9.45 -6.34 15.93
N PHE A 167 -8.14 -6.29 15.64
CA PHE A 167 -7.20 -5.50 16.44
C PHE A 167 -7.34 -3.97 16.26
N LEU A 168 -8.06 -3.53 15.23
CA LEU A 168 -8.39 -2.12 14.96
C LEU A 168 -9.81 -1.76 15.39
N GLU A 169 -10.59 -2.72 15.90
CA GLU A 169 -11.96 -2.45 16.35
C GLU A 169 -11.95 -1.38 17.47
N GLY A 170 -12.77 -0.33 17.28
CA GLY A 170 -12.79 0.84 18.17
C GLY A 170 -11.70 1.88 17.92
N TRP A 171 -10.75 1.62 17.01
CA TRP A 171 -9.67 2.54 16.64
C TRP A 171 -9.70 2.99 15.17
N ILE A 172 -10.60 2.40 14.38
CA ILE A 172 -10.75 2.66 12.95
C ILE A 172 -12.13 3.22 12.64
N ASP A 173 -12.17 4.27 11.85
CA ASP A 173 -13.41 4.77 11.27
C ASP A 173 -13.82 3.85 10.11
N HIS A 174 -15.00 3.26 10.20
CA HIS A 174 -15.48 2.33 9.18
C HIS A 174 -16.64 2.94 8.41
N GLU A 175 -16.41 3.20 7.12
CA GLU A 175 -17.42 3.71 6.19
C GLU A 175 -17.77 2.67 5.12
N THR A 176 -19.07 2.44 4.94
CA THR A 176 -19.59 1.61 3.85
C THR A 176 -20.19 2.47 2.75
N VAL A 177 -19.90 2.11 1.50
CA VAL A 177 -20.37 2.82 0.30
C VAL A 177 -20.98 1.86 -0.70
N ASN A 178 -21.93 2.34 -1.50
CA ASN A 178 -22.57 1.52 -2.53
C ASN A 178 -21.81 1.55 -3.88
N GLU A 179 -20.95 2.55 -4.09
CA GLU A 179 -20.27 2.81 -5.37
C GLU A 179 -18.80 3.24 -5.19
N ASP A 180 -17.93 2.88 -6.13
CA ASP A 180 -16.48 3.20 -6.07
C ASP A 180 -16.23 4.71 -6.18
N ASN A 181 -17.08 5.42 -6.94
CA ASN A 181 -17.00 6.88 -7.05
C ASN A 181 -17.25 7.58 -5.71
N GLU A 182 -18.04 6.95 -4.83
CA GLU A 182 -18.29 7.43 -3.48
C GLU A 182 -17.13 7.13 -2.53
N MET A 183 -16.34 6.06 -2.75
CA MET A 183 -15.17 5.75 -1.92
C MET A 183 -14.21 6.92 -1.83
N PHE A 184 -13.88 7.52 -2.97
CA PHE A 184 -12.97 8.67 -2.98
C PHE A 184 -13.57 9.87 -2.24
N LYS A 185 -14.86 10.15 -2.42
CA LYS A 185 -15.51 11.28 -1.73
C LYS A 185 -15.53 11.05 -0.22
N ARG A 186 -15.82 9.82 0.21
CA ARG A 186 -15.79 9.43 1.63
C ARG A 186 -14.41 9.56 2.22
N MET A 187 -13.39 9.05 1.54
CA MET A 187 -12.00 9.25 1.96
C MET A 187 -11.65 10.73 2.12
N ILE A 188 -11.98 11.59 1.15
CA ILE A 188 -11.69 13.02 1.24
C ILE A 188 -12.45 13.68 2.39
N THR A 189 -13.71 13.33 2.60
CA THR A 189 -14.52 13.84 3.71
C THR A 189 -13.88 13.45 5.05
N TRP A 190 -13.51 12.18 5.20
CA TRP A 190 -12.80 11.68 6.37
C TRP A 190 -11.46 12.40 6.58
N MET A 191 -10.67 12.62 5.52
CA MET A 191 -9.41 13.37 5.60
C MET A 191 -9.64 14.80 6.12
N ASP A 192 -10.67 15.48 5.64
CA ASP A 192 -11.02 16.82 6.11
C ASP A 192 -11.47 16.79 7.59
N ASP A 193 -12.25 15.78 8.01
CA ASP A 193 -12.75 15.61 9.39
C ASP A 193 -11.62 15.37 10.40
N VAL A 194 -10.57 14.64 10.01
CA VAL A 194 -9.38 14.40 10.85
C VAL A 194 -8.31 15.50 10.71
N GLY A 195 -8.60 16.56 9.96
CA GLY A 195 -7.79 17.77 9.87
C GLY A 195 -6.57 17.69 8.93
N MET A 196 -6.69 16.97 7.80
CA MET A 196 -5.61 16.81 6.81
C MET A 196 -5.65 17.78 5.63
#